data_AF-A0AAD7BC58-F1
#
_entry.id   AF-A0AAD7BC58-F1
#
_cell.length_a   1.000
_cell.length_b   1.000
_cell.length_c   1.000
_cell.angle_alpha   90.00
_cell.angle_beta   90.00
_cell.angle_gamma   90.00
#
_symmetry.space_group_name_H-M   'P 1'
#
loop_
_entity.id
_entity.type
_entity.pdbx_description
1 polymer ?
#
loop_
_entity_poly.entity_id
_entity_poly.type
_entity_poly.pdbx_seq_one_letter_code
_entity_poly.pdbx_strand_id
1 'polypeptide(L)'
;GFQIGETMPCGFCGRSGRPECQIFMKPNKTVSQTKCPYQTDFRYKTADTGTDKTACRNVPILCGLCPPKNEHDWTPAVWRYNMAEHLRVYHSEYASPQQPEGLLLPFAVWEKIEITHKEEKAQGVLEFLIP
;
A
#
# COMPACT_ATOMS: atom_id res chain seq x y z
N GLY A 1 -3.84 -24.00 -8.51
CA GLY A 1 -2.79 -23.54 -7.57
C GLY A 1 -3.05 -22.08 -7.25
N PHE A 2 -2.63 -21.59 -6.08
CA PHE A 2 -2.83 -20.18 -5.73
C PHE A 2 -1.75 -19.34 -6.39
N GLN A 3 -2.15 -18.25 -7.04
CA GLN A 3 -1.24 -17.36 -7.74
C GLN A 3 -0.54 -16.43 -6.74
N ILE A 4 0.79 -16.36 -6.87
CA ILE A 4 1.65 -15.47 -6.09
C ILE A 4 1.85 -14.21 -6.92
N GLY A 5 1.61 -13.04 -6.33
CA GLY A 5 1.99 -11.76 -6.93
C GLY A 5 1.17 -11.28 -8.13
N GLU A 6 -0.02 -11.86 -8.41
CA GLU A 6 -0.81 -11.43 -9.59
C GLU A 6 -1.62 -10.16 -9.33
N THR A 7 -2.54 -10.18 -8.36
CA THR A 7 -3.42 -9.05 -8.05
C THR A 7 -3.43 -8.77 -6.56
N MET A 8 -3.20 -7.51 -6.19
CA MET A 8 -3.26 -6.99 -4.82
C MET A 8 -2.65 -7.97 -3.79
N PRO A 9 -1.39 -8.41 -3.98
CA PRO A 9 -0.82 -9.50 -3.17
C PRO A 9 -0.78 -9.14 -1.68
N CYS A 10 -0.97 -10.14 -0.83
CA CYS A 10 -0.85 -9.96 0.61
C CYS A 10 0.58 -9.57 1.01
N GLY A 11 0.76 -8.46 1.74
CA GLY A 11 2.08 -8.05 2.25
C GLY A 11 2.73 -9.04 3.24
N PHE A 12 2.00 -10.05 3.73
CA PHE A 12 2.57 -11.11 4.58
C PHE A 12 2.95 -12.37 3.81
N CYS A 13 2.06 -12.89 2.96
CA CYS A 13 2.27 -14.19 2.29
C CYS A 13 2.46 -14.13 0.77
N GLY A 14 2.35 -12.93 0.17
CA GLY A 14 2.48 -12.72 -1.28
C GLY A 14 1.36 -13.31 -2.14
N ARG A 15 0.39 -14.02 -1.56
CA ARG A 15 -0.73 -14.63 -2.29
C ARG A 15 -1.80 -13.60 -2.63
N SER A 16 -2.40 -13.77 -3.80
CA SER A 16 -3.50 -12.94 -4.30
C SER A 16 -4.87 -13.60 -4.05
N GLY A 17 -5.93 -12.78 -4.01
CA GLY A 17 -7.32 -13.27 -4.03
C GLY A 17 -7.79 -14.04 -2.79
N ARG A 18 -7.09 -13.93 -1.66
CA ARG A 18 -7.42 -14.63 -0.41
C ARG A 18 -8.26 -13.76 0.52
N PRO A 19 -9.53 -14.12 0.82
CA PRO A 19 -10.36 -13.35 1.76
C PRO A 19 -9.72 -13.20 3.14
N GLU A 20 -8.99 -14.23 3.60
CA GLU A 20 -8.25 -14.21 4.86
C GLU A 20 -7.09 -13.20 4.87
N CYS A 21 -6.55 -12.86 3.70
CA CYS A 21 -5.46 -11.90 3.56
C CYS A 21 -5.93 -10.44 3.49
N GLN A 22 -7.25 -10.20 3.48
CA GLN A 22 -7.78 -8.85 3.57
C GLN A 22 -7.25 -8.19 4.86
N ILE A 23 -6.74 -6.98 4.70
CA ILE A 23 -6.23 -6.18 5.81
C ILE A 23 -7.20 -5.04 6.09
N PHE A 24 -7.40 -4.76 7.37
CA PHE A 24 -8.27 -3.70 7.86
C PHE A 24 -7.49 -2.78 8.79
N MET A 25 -7.83 -1.50 8.78
CA MET A 25 -7.31 -0.51 9.72
C MET A 25 -8.44 0.34 10.28
N LYS A 26 -8.24 0.84 11.49
CA LYS A 26 -9.10 1.91 12.03
C LYS A 26 -8.53 3.27 11.63
N PRO A 27 -9.38 4.24 11.24
CA PRO A 27 -8.95 5.62 11.06
C PRO A 27 -8.20 6.12 12.31
N ASN A 28 -7.14 6.91 12.10
CA ASN A 28 -6.32 7.50 13.17
C ASN A 28 -5.62 6.49 14.11
N LYS A 29 -5.57 5.21 13.74
CA LYS A 29 -4.82 4.18 14.47
C LYS A 29 -3.74 3.60 13.56
N THR A 30 -2.60 3.29 14.18
CA THR A 30 -1.49 2.58 13.54
C THR A 30 -1.61 1.06 13.72
N VAL A 31 -2.85 0.58 13.87
CA VAL A 31 -3.18 -0.82 14.12
C VAL A 31 -3.89 -1.38 12.90
N SER A 32 -3.46 -2.55 12.47
CA SER A 32 -4.09 -3.31 11.39
C SER A 32 -4.52 -4.69 11.88
N GLN A 33 -5.52 -5.28 11.22
CA GLN A 33 -5.97 -6.64 11.49
C GLN A 33 -6.13 -7.40 10.17
N THR A 34 -5.69 -8.65 10.17
CA THR A 34 -5.90 -9.60 9.07
C THR A 34 -6.13 -11.00 9.64
N LYS A 35 -6.63 -11.92 8.83
CA LYS A 35 -6.72 -13.35 9.16
C LYS A 35 -5.67 -14.18 8.42
N CYS A 36 -4.69 -13.52 7.78
CA CYS A 36 -3.62 -14.20 7.07
C CYS A 36 -2.87 -15.13 8.04
N PRO A 37 -2.70 -16.43 7.73
CA PRO A 37 -2.00 -17.37 8.62
C PRO A 37 -0.50 -17.05 8.77
N TYR A 38 0.05 -16.24 7.86
CA TYR A 38 1.44 -15.77 7.90
C TYR A 38 1.56 -14.36 8.48
N GLN A 39 0.51 -13.81 9.10
CA GLN A 39 0.62 -12.50 9.72
C GLN A 39 1.71 -12.51 10.79
N THR A 40 2.47 -11.42 10.84
CA THR A 40 3.45 -11.17 11.89
C THR A 40 3.24 -9.77 12.44
N ASP A 41 3.42 -9.59 13.74
CA ASP A 41 3.39 -8.26 14.33
C ASP A 41 4.58 -7.43 13.84
N PHE A 42 4.32 -6.19 13.46
CA PHE A 42 5.35 -5.21 13.16
C PHE A 42 4.99 -3.86 13.75
N ARG A 43 6.01 -3.07 14.09
CA ARG A 43 5.82 -1.71 14.58
C ARG A 43 5.50 -0.81 13.41
N TYR A 44 4.21 -0.50 13.23
CA TYR A 44 3.72 0.30 12.09
C TYR A 44 4.56 1.56 11.86
N LYS A 45 4.76 2.40 12.87
CA LYS A 45 5.52 3.65 12.71
C LYS A 45 6.95 3.40 12.23
N THR A 46 7.61 2.36 12.74
CA THR A 46 8.97 2.00 12.34
C THR A 46 9.01 1.50 10.89
N ALA A 47 8.05 0.64 10.50
CA ALA A 47 7.93 0.18 9.12
C ALA A 47 7.58 1.32 8.17
N ASP A 48 6.69 2.22 8.58
CA ASP A 48 6.27 3.36 7.78
C ASP A 48 7.37 4.41 7.61
N THR A 49 8.28 4.57 8.58
CA THR A 49 9.46 5.45 8.41
C THR A 49 10.53 4.79 7.54
N GLY A 50 10.74 3.48 7.68
CA GLY A 50 11.88 2.78 7.09
C GLY A 50 13.21 3.17 7.73
N THR A 51 14.23 2.33 7.59
CA THR A 51 15.60 2.60 8.05
C THR A 51 16.60 2.33 6.93
N ASP A 52 17.87 2.71 7.09
CA ASP A 52 18.88 2.41 6.06
C ASP A 52 19.08 0.91 5.88
N LYS A 53 18.84 0.12 6.94
CA LYS A 53 18.94 -1.34 6.93
C LYS A 53 17.66 -2.02 6.46
N THR A 54 16.52 -1.36 6.63
CA THR A 54 15.18 -1.86 6.28
C THR A 54 14.42 -0.73 5.59
N ALA A 55 14.82 -0.41 4.37
CA ALA A 55 14.31 0.76 3.66
C ALA A 55 12.85 0.61 3.24
N CYS A 56 12.39 -0.61 3.01
CA CYS A 56 11.01 -0.92 2.64
C CYS A 56 10.00 -0.27 3.60
N ARG A 57 9.12 0.58 3.06
CA ARG A 57 8.02 1.21 3.79
C ARG A 57 6.68 0.57 3.49
N ASN A 58 6.63 -0.71 3.12
CA ASN A 58 5.36 -1.36 2.81
C ASN A 58 4.51 -1.57 4.07
N VAL A 59 3.50 -0.73 4.24
CA VAL A 59 2.52 -0.81 5.32
C VAL A 59 1.11 -0.73 4.74
N PRO A 60 0.08 -1.28 5.41
CA PRO A 60 -1.29 -1.02 5.02
C PRO A 60 -1.59 0.46 5.23
N ILE A 61 -2.31 1.06 4.28
CA ILE A 61 -2.77 2.45 4.31
C ILE A 61 -4.24 2.50 3.92
N LEU A 62 -4.96 3.51 4.44
CA LEU A 62 -6.32 3.81 3.99
C LEU A 62 -6.26 4.68 2.73
N CYS A 63 -6.98 4.29 1.69
CA CYS A 63 -7.13 5.11 0.48
C CYS A 63 -8.01 6.33 0.79
N GLY A 64 -7.51 7.53 0.51
CA GLY A 64 -8.26 8.77 0.75
C GLY A 64 -9.37 9.05 -0.25
N LEU A 65 -9.45 8.28 -1.34
CA LEU A 65 -10.50 8.39 -2.37
C LEU A 65 -11.67 7.44 -2.13
N CYS A 66 -11.45 6.37 -1.35
CA CYS A 66 -12.51 5.47 -0.97
C CYS A 66 -13.48 6.19 -0.01
N PRO A 67 -14.80 5.95 -0.12
CA PRO A 67 -15.75 6.50 0.82
C PRO A 67 -15.35 6.16 2.26
N PRO A 68 -15.28 7.16 3.16
CA PRO A 68 -14.94 6.90 4.55
C PRO A 68 -16.02 6.02 5.18
N LYS A 69 -15.61 5.03 5.96
CA LYS A 69 -16.50 4.44 6.97
C LYS A 69 -16.48 5.34 8.21
N ASN A 70 -17.33 5.01 9.19
CA ASN A 70 -17.29 5.67 10.49
C ASN A 70 -15.87 5.64 11.06
N GLU A 71 -15.46 6.73 11.73
CA GLU A 71 -14.08 6.92 12.24
C GLU A 71 -13.63 5.83 13.24
N HIS A 72 -14.58 5.06 13.77
CA HIS A 72 -14.33 4.00 14.75
C HIS A 72 -14.33 2.59 14.16
N ASP A 73 -14.75 2.45 12.90
CA ASP A 73 -14.94 1.16 12.25
C ASP A 73 -13.68 0.67 11.54
N TRP A 74 -13.56 -0.66 11.48
CA TRP A 74 -12.54 -1.31 10.67
C TRP A 74 -12.84 -1.10 9.18
N THR A 75 -11.92 -0.40 8.53
CA THR A 75 -11.99 -0.06 7.11
C THR A 75 -11.00 -0.91 6.34
N PRO A 76 -11.38 -1.45 5.16
CA PRO A 76 -10.43 -2.13 4.28
C PRO A 76 -9.24 -1.21 4.00
N ALA A 77 -8.04 -1.73 4.26
CA ALA A 77 -6.80 -1.04 3.96
C ALA A 77 -6.10 -1.72 2.78
N VAL A 78 -5.20 -0.98 2.16
CA VAL A 78 -4.43 -1.39 0.98
C VAL A 78 -2.95 -1.34 1.36
N TRP A 79 -2.20 -2.40 1.06
CA TRP A 79 -0.73 -2.32 1.18
C TRP A 79 -0.21 -1.20 0.29
N ARG A 80 0.71 -0.36 0.80
CA ARG A 80 1.24 0.81 0.08
C ARG A 80 1.64 0.47 -1.36
N TYR A 81 2.39 -0.62 -1.55
CA TYR A 81 2.87 -1.04 -2.87
C TYR A 81 1.77 -1.57 -3.80
N ASN A 82 0.60 -1.90 -3.26
CA ASN A 82 -0.57 -2.28 -4.04
C ASN A 82 -1.43 -1.06 -4.43
N MET A 83 -1.10 0.17 -3.99
CA MET A 83 -1.99 1.31 -4.21
C MET A 83 -2.09 1.72 -5.69
N ALA A 84 -1.03 1.56 -6.48
CA ALA A 84 -1.09 1.82 -7.92
C ALA A 84 -2.14 0.92 -8.61
N GLU A 85 -2.15 -0.37 -8.27
CA GLU A 85 -3.16 -1.30 -8.78
C GLU A 85 -4.56 -0.98 -8.23
N HIS A 86 -4.69 -0.67 -6.93
CA HIS A 86 -5.96 -0.25 -6.33
C HIS A 86 -6.56 0.96 -7.06
N LEU A 87 -5.75 1.98 -7.33
CA LEU A 87 -6.19 3.17 -8.06
C LEU A 87 -6.69 2.80 -9.47
N ARG A 88 -5.93 1.98 -10.20
CA ARG A 88 -6.34 1.51 -11.53
C ARG A 88 -7.68 0.77 -11.52
N VAL A 89 -7.97 -0.03 -10.49
CA VAL A 89 -9.17 -0.88 -10.42
C VAL A 89 -10.39 -0.13 -9.89
N TYR A 90 -10.21 0.71 -8.86
CA TYR A 90 -11.32 1.31 -8.10
C TYR A 90 -11.46 2.83 -8.28
N HIS A 91 -10.44 3.48 -8.84
CA HIS A 91 -10.36 4.92 -9.03
C HIS A 91 -9.78 5.25 -10.41
N SER A 92 -10.26 4.56 -11.45
CA SER A 92 -9.78 4.67 -12.83
C SER A 92 -10.01 6.05 -13.45
N GLU A 93 -10.69 6.96 -12.78
CA GLU A 93 -10.77 8.36 -13.16
C GLU A 93 -9.47 9.13 -12.90
N TYR A 94 -8.58 8.63 -12.04
CA TYR A 94 -7.31 9.26 -11.70
C TYR A 94 -6.12 8.70 -12.48
N ALA A 95 -5.13 9.55 -12.72
CA ALA A 95 -3.89 9.18 -13.37
C ALA A 95 -3.07 8.22 -12.49
N SER A 96 -2.45 7.24 -13.14
CA SER A 96 -1.49 6.30 -12.54
C SER A 96 -0.38 5.99 -13.57
N PRO A 97 0.75 5.38 -13.19
CA PRO A 97 1.80 5.04 -14.16
C PRO A 97 1.30 4.18 -15.34
N GLN A 98 0.28 3.35 -15.12
CA GLN A 98 -0.34 2.51 -16.15
C GLN A 98 -1.52 3.21 -16.87
N GLN A 99 -1.98 4.36 -16.38
CA GLN A 99 -3.06 5.15 -16.98
C GLN A 99 -2.76 6.65 -16.84
N PRO A 100 -1.93 7.23 -17.72
CA PRO A 100 -1.44 8.59 -17.56
C PRO A 100 -2.48 9.68 -17.89
N GLU A 101 -3.56 9.34 -18.59
CA GLU A 101 -4.55 10.30 -19.11
C GLU A 101 -5.67 10.68 -18.11
N GLY A 102 -5.60 10.19 -16.87
CA GLY A 102 -6.62 10.47 -15.83
C GLY A 102 -6.48 11.84 -15.16
N LEU A 103 -7.39 12.13 -14.23
CA LEU A 103 -7.33 13.29 -13.33
C LEU A 103 -6.07 13.23 -12.46
N LEU A 104 -5.47 14.37 -12.15
CA LEU A 104 -4.34 14.41 -11.22
C LEU A 104 -4.76 13.86 -9.84
N LEU A 105 -3.92 12.99 -9.26
CA LEU A 105 -4.14 12.50 -7.91
C LEU A 105 -4.11 13.66 -6.91
N PRO A 106 -5.05 13.71 -5.96
CA PRO A 106 -4.96 14.68 -4.87
C PRO A 106 -3.63 14.51 -4.12
N PHE A 107 -2.98 15.63 -3.77
CA PHE A 107 -1.66 15.62 -3.13
C PHE A 107 -1.59 14.72 -1.90
N ALA A 108 -2.64 14.72 -1.06
CA ALA A 108 -2.71 13.89 0.15
C ALA A 108 -2.78 12.37 -0.13
N VAL A 109 -3.18 11.97 -1.33
CA VAL A 109 -3.14 10.56 -1.79
C VAL A 109 -1.75 10.25 -2.34
N TRP A 110 -1.21 11.14 -3.17
CA TRP A 110 0.14 11.03 -3.74
C TRP A 110 1.21 10.85 -2.66
N GLU A 111 1.22 11.71 -1.64
CA GLU A 111 2.20 11.68 -0.54
C GLU A 111 2.23 10.32 0.20
N LYS A 112 1.11 9.60 0.24
CA LYS A 112 1.01 8.32 0.96
C LYS A 112 1.51 7.12 0.16
N ILE A 113 1.64 7.27 -1.15
CA ILE A 113 1.96 6.18 -2.09
C ILE A 113 3.35 6.33 -2.70
N GLU A 114 3.99 7.49 -2.51
CA GLU A 114 5.32 7.77 -2.99
C GLU A 114 6.33 6.72 -2.47
N ILE A 115 7.11 6.18 -3.41
CA ILE A 115 8.31 5.41 -3.10
C ILE A 115 9.41 6.44 -2.91
N THR A 116 10.05 6.43 -1.73
CA THR A 116 11.05 7.45 -1.42
C THR A 116 12.36 7.20 -2.16
N HIS A 117 13.11 8.27 -2.43
CA HIS A 117 14.48 8.17 -2.94
C HIS A 117 15.35 7.18 -2.13
N LYS A 118 15.14 7.15 -0.80
CA LYS A 118 15.80 6.19 0.09
C LYS A 118 15.45 4.73 -0.23
N GLU A 119 14.18 4.44 -0.48
CA GLU A 119 13.72 3.11 -0.90
C GLU A 119 14.30 2.72 -2.25
N GLU A 120 14.22 3.61 -3.24
CA GLU A 120 14.73 3.37 -4.59
C GLU A 120 16.23 3.06 -4.58
N LYS A 121 17.01 3.88 -3.87
CA LYS A 121 18.45 3.65 -3.68
C LYS A 121 18.73 2.31 -3.00
N ALA A 122 17.97 1.95 -1.97
CA ALA A 122 18.14 0.68 -1.27
C ALA A 122 17.75 -0.54 -2.11
N GLN A 123 16.88 -0.37 -3.12
CA GLN A 123 16.56 -1.41 -4.11
C GLN A 123 17.53 -1.42 -5.30
N GLY A 124 18.55 -0.55 -5.31
CA GLY A 124 19.55 -0.50 -6.37
C GLY A 124 19.10 0.21 -7.64
N VAL A 125 18.07 1.05 -7.56
CA VAL A 125 17.70 1.95 -8.67
C VAL A 125 18.87 2.91 -8.92
N LEU A 126 19.27 3.04 -10.18
CA LEU A 126 20.38 3.91 -10.57
C LEU A 126 20.00 5.37 -10.31
N GLU A 127 20.90 6.15 -9.69
CA GLU A 127 20.61 7.51 -9.22
C GLU A 127 20.14 8.46 -10.34
N PHE A 128 20.59 8.26 -11.57
CA PHE A 128 20.15 9.05 -12.74
C PHE A 128 18.75 8.67 -13.26
N LEU A 129 18.15 7.58 -12.76
CA LEU A 129 16.78 7.16 -13.08
C LEU A 129 15.78 7.58 -12.00
N ILE A 130 16.26 8.19 -10.92
CA ILE A 130 15.42 8.68 -9.82
C ILE A 130 14.93 10.08 -10.20
N PRO A 131 13.59 10.32 -10.24
CA PRO A 131 12.99 11.58 -10.70
C PRO A 131 13.41 12.83 -9.92
#